data_AF-A0A3A8E9P7-F1
#
_entry.id   AF-A0A3A8E9P7-F1
#
_cell.length_a   1.000
_cell.length_b   1.000
_cell.length_c   1.000
_cell.angle_alpha   90.00
_cell.angle_beta   90.00
_cell.angle_gamma   90.00
#
_symmetry.space_group_name_H-M   'P 1'
#
loop_
_entity.id
_entity.type
_entity.pdbx_description
1 polymer ?
#
loop_
_entity_poly.entity_id
_entity_poly.type
_entity_poly.pdbx_seq_one_letter_code
_entity_poly.pdbx_strand_id
1 'polypeptide(L)'
;MSQHLSLPKDKIRFLLLEGVHQNAIDTLNAAGYTNIDYHKTALEGEALKEAVKDAHFIGIRSRTQLTEEVFEAANKLIAVGCFCIGTNQVDLKAAMSRGIPVFNAPYSNTRSVAELVLAETILLLRRVPEKSTDTHAGGWNKSAVGSFETRGKTLGIVGYGSIGSQLSVLAESMGMKVIYFDAVTKLPLGNARQVGSLDELLATADVVTLHVPDVPSTRNFFKKEQFAKMKEGAIFLNAARGTCVVIEDLADSLKSGHLAGAAVDVFPKEPKANGEEFVSPLRNIPNVILTPHVGGSTMEAQANIGLEVAEKFVAYSDKGMTLSAVNFPEIALPLTEGKHRLLHIHKNIPGVLSKINNLFAEQGINISGQSLMTKGDIGYLVMDVDASASQEALDMLNEVEGTIRVRILF
;
A
#
# COMPACT_ATOMS: atom_id res chain seq x y z
N MET A 1 -18.12 -37.76 -12.03
CA MET A 1 -18.14 -37.04 -10.74
C MET A 1 -16.83 -36.26 -10.68
N SER A 2 -16.85 -34.93 -10.69
CA SER A 2 -15.60 -34.16 -10.60
C SER A 2 -15.00 -34.36 -9.21
N GLN A 3 -13.89 -35.10 -9.12
CA GLN A 3 -13.04 -35.05 -7.94
C GLN A 3 -12.50 -33.63 -7.85
N HIS A 4 -13.03 -32.82 -6.93
CA HIS A 4 -12.47 -31.50 -6.66
C HIS A 4 -11.09 -31.70 -6.02
N LEU A 5 -10.01 -31.46 -6.78
CA LEU A 5 -8.62 -31.56 -6.31
C LEU A 5 -8.23 -30.41 -5.37
N SER A 6 -8.95 -29.29 -5.44
CA SER A 6 -8.85 -28.18 -4.48
C SER A 6 -10.04 -28.19 -3.52
N LEU A 7 -9.84 -27.66 -2.32
CA LEU A 7 -10.90 -27.50 -1.32
C LEU A 7 -12.07 -26.71 -1.95
N PRO A 8 -13.32 -27.19 -1.85
CA PRO A 8 -14.48 -26.46 -2.36
C PRO A 8 -14.53 -25.03 -1.81
N LYS A 9 -14.89 -24.05 -2.66
CA LYS A 9 -14.85 -22.63 -2.31
C LYS A 9 -15.73 -22.26 -1.12
N ASP A 10 -16.84 -22.97 -0.91
CA ASP A 10 -17.73 -22.81 0.25
C ASP A 10 -17.12 -23.33 1.57
N LYS A 11 -16.03 -24.10 1.50
CA LYS A 11 -15.27 -24.56 2.69
C LYS A 11 -14.06 -23.69 3.00
N ILE A 12 -13.65 -22.83 2.05
CA ILE A 12 -12.55 -21.88 2.26
C ILE A 12 -13.05 -20.71 3.10
N ARG A 13 -12.65 -20.70 4.37
CA ARG A 13 -13.02 -19.68 5.34
C ARG A 13 -12.20 -18.40 5.20
N PHE A 14 -12.89 -17.28 4.97
CA PHE A 14 -12.34 -15.92 5.03
C PHE A 14 -12.68 -15.28 6.36
N LEU A 15 -11.68 -14.88 7.14
CA LEU A 15 -11.85 -14.06 8.34
C LEU A 15 -11.58 -12.60 7.99
N LEU A 16 -12.60 -11.74 8.03
CA LEU A 16 -12.50 -10.32 7.70
C LEU A 16 -12.73 -9.48 8.96
N LEU A 17 -11.74 -8.71 9.37
CA LEU A 17 -11.75 -7.93 10.61
C LEU A 17 -11.81 -6.42 10.32
N GLU A 18 -12.09 -5.63 11.36
CA GLU A 18 -12.02 -4.16 11.34
C GLU A 18 -12.97 -3.48 10.34
N GLY A 19 -14.06 -4.16 9.99
CA GLY A 19 -15.13 -3.59 9.19
C GLY A 19 -14.67 -3.24 7.77
N VAL A 20 -14.01 -4.18 7.08
CA VAL A 20 -13.68 -4.01 5.65
C VAL A 20 -14.95 -3.68 4.84
N HIS A 21 -14.77 -2.94 3.75
CA HIS A 21 -15.89 -2.45 2.94
C HIS A 21 -16.69 -3.60 2.30
N GLN A 22 -18.00 -3.39 2.11
CA GLN A 22 -18.93 -4.37 1.55
C GLN A 22 -18.47 -4.94 0.19
N ASN A 23 -17.86 -4.11 -0.66
CA ASN A 23 -17.26 -4.55 -1.93
C ASN A 23 -16.34 -5.76 -1.80
N ALA A 24 -15.60 -5.91 -0.69
CA ALA A 24 -14.75 -7.08 -0.47
C ALA A 24 -15.60 -8.36 -0.36
N ILE A 25 -16.68 -8.30 0.41
CA ILE A 25 -17.64 -9.39 0.62
C ILE A 25 -18.34 -9.73 -0.69
N ASP A 26 -18.80 -8.72 -1.43
CA ASP A 26 -19.51 -8.90 -2.70
C ASP A 26 -18.60 -9.54 -3.76
N THR A 27 -17.33 -9.12 -3.83
CA THR A 27 -16.32 -9.68 -4.73
C THR A 27 -16.03 -11.15 -4.41
N LEU A 28 -15.87 -11.48 -3.12
CA LEU A 28 -15.66 -12.86 -2.68
C LEU A 28 -16.87 -13.74 -2.99
N ASN A 29 -18.07 -13.28 -2.68
CA ASN A 29 -19.31 -14.00 -2.98
C ASN A 29 -19.49 -14.22 -4.49
N ALA A 30 -19.24 -13.19 -5.32
CA ALA A 30 -19.30 -13.30 -6.77
C ALA A 30 -18.31 -14.33 -7.34
N ALA A 31 -17.16 -14.52 -6.68
CA ALA A 31 -16.17 -15.54 -7.02
C ALA A 31 -16.48 -16.94 -6.43
N GLY A 32 -17.59 -17.09 -5.71
CA GLY A 32 -18.05 -18.34 -5.10
C GLY A 32 -17.55 -18.61 -3.69
N TYR A 33 -16.85 -17.66 -3.06
CA TYR A 33 -16.37 -17.76 -1.68
C TYR A 33 -17.43 -17.23 -0.71
N THR A 34 -18.24 -18.12 -0.16
CA THR A 34 -19.40 -17.76 0.69
C THR A 34 -19.18 -17.96 2.19
N ASN A 35 -18.09 -18.63 2.59
CA ASN A 35 -17.75 -18.85 3.99
C ASN A 35 -16.93 -17.68 4.54
N ILE A 36 -17.64 -16.59 4.86
CA ILE A 36 -17.07 -15.33 5.31
C ILE A 36 -17.47 -15.08 6.76
N ASP A 37 -16.48 -14.99 7.64
CA ASP A 37 -16.61 -14.57 9.03
C ASP A 37 -16.21 -13.10 9.15
N TYR A 38 -17.18 -12.22 9.39
CA TYR A 38 -17.00 -10.77 9.29
C TYR A 38 -17.18 -10.07 10.64
N HIS A 39 -16.18 -9.28 11.02
CA HIS A 39 -16.15 -8.50 12.27
C HIS A 39 -15.97 -7.02 11.97
N LYS A 40 -16.80 -6.18 12.60
CA LYS A 40 -16.68 -4.71 12.50
C LYS A 40 -15.50 -4.15 13.28
N THR A 41 -14.96 -4.92 14.23
CA THR A 41 -13.89 -4.51 15.14
C THR A 41 -12.63 -5.33 14.90
N ALA A 42 -11.52 -4.86 15.45
CA ALA A 42 -10.32 -5.68 15.58
C ALA A 42 -10.56 -6.81 16.60
N LEU A 43 -9.84 -7.91 16.42
CA LEU A 43 -9.62 -8.92 17.44
C LEU A 43 -8.14 -8.87 17.86
N GLU A 44 -7.88 -9.18 19.13
CA GLU A 44 -6.55 -9.14 19.74
C GLU A 44 -6.33 -10.36 20.64
N GLY A 45 -5.06 -10.67 20.93
CA GLY A 45 -4.66 -11.73 21.86
C GLY A 45 -5.26 -13.10 21.51
N GLU A 46 -5.75 -13.80 22.53
CA GLU A 46 -6.31 -15.16 22.38
C GLU A 46 -7.56 -15.20 21.49
N ALA A 47 -8.36 -14.14 21.46
CA ALA A 47 -9.54 -14.09 20.58
C ALA A 47 -9.13 -14.09 19.10
N LEU A 48 -8.05 -13.38 18.75
CA LEU A 48 -7.48 -13.40 17.41
C LEU A 48 -6.89 -14.78 17.06
N LYS A 49 -6.13 -15.37 17.98
CA LYS A 49 -5.53 -16.70 17.80
C LYS A 49 -6.58 -17.79 17.56
N GLU A 50 -7.67 -17.77 18.32
CA GLU A 50 -8.77 -18.71 18.12
C GLU A 50 -9.50 -18.47 16.79
N ALA A 51 -9.77 -17.20 16.45
CA ALA A 51 -10.45 -16.87 15.20
C ALA A 51 -9.63 -17.26 13.96
N VAL A 52 -8.30 -17.10 13.98
CA VAL A 52 -7.44 -17.37 12.81
C VAL A 52 -7.12 -18.86 12.63
N LYS A 53 -7.28 -19.68 13.68
CA LYS A 53 -6.89 -21.10 13.72
C LYS A 53 -7.32 -21.92 12.52
N ASP A 54 -8.57 -21.73 12.09
CA ASP A 54 -9.18 -22.43 10.95
C ASP A 54 -9.45 -21.53 9.73
N ALA A 55 -8.92 -20.30 9.74
CA ALA A 55 -9.05 -19.38 8.61
C ALA A 55 -8.07 -19.76 7.49
N HIS A 56 -8.56 -19.73 6.25
CA HIS A 56 -7.70 -19.90 5.06
C HIS A 56 -7.19 -18.54 4.58
N PHE A 57 -8.01 -17.51 4.72
CA PHE A 57 -7.65 -16.13 4.43
C PHE A 57 -7.99 -15.26 5.62
N ILE A 58 -7.15 -14.27 5.89
CA ILE A 58 -7.44 -13.21 6.86
C ILE A 58 -7.30 -11.84 6.20
N GLY A 59 -8.36 -11.03 6.30
CA GLY A 59 -8.40 -9.63 5.91
C GLY A 59 -8.40 -8.74 7.15
N ILE A 60 -7.44 -7.82 7.24
CA ILE A 60 -7.31 -6.88 8.38
C ILE A 60 -7.16 -5.45 7.87
N ARG A 61 -7.23 -4.47 8.78
CA ARG A 61 -6.84 -3.08 8.50
C ARG A 61 -5.62 -2.75 9.38
N SER A 62 -5.59 -1.58 10.01
CA SER A 62 -4.40 -1.05 10.67
C SER A 62 -4.24 -1.46 12.14
N ARG A 63 -5.30 -1.94 12.81
CA ARG A 63 -5.26 -2.22 14.25
C ARG A 63 -4.83 -3.63 14.58
N THR A 64 -5.36 -4.63 13.87
CA THR A 64 -5.02 -6.03 14.16
C THR A 64 -3.54 -6.30 13.88
N GLN A 65 -2.84 -6.85 14.88
CA GLN A 65 -1.42 -7.18 14.79
C GLN A 65 -1.25 -8.68 14.47
N LEU A 66 -0.66 -9.00 13.32
CA LEU A 66 -0.33 -10.37 12.93
C LEU A 66 1.15 -10.62 13.21
N THR A 67 1.43 -11.05 14.44
CA THR A 67 2.77 -11.40 14.93
C THR A 67 3.11 -12.86 14.64
N GLU A 68 4.37 -13.26 14.85
CA GLU A 68 4.82 -14.66 14.78
C GLU A 68 3.88 -15.61 15.56
N GLU A 69 3.49 -15.26 16.79
CA GLU A 69 2.57 -16.07 17.61
C GLU A 69 1.19 -16.26 16.99
N VAL A 70 0.68 -15.26 16.26
CA VAL A 70 -0.61 -15.36 15.55
C VAL A 70 -0.46 -16.32 14.36
N PHE A 71 0.66 -16.24 13.65
CA PHE A 71 0.95 -17.16 12.54
C PHE A 71 1.20 -18.61 13.01
N GLU A 72 1.72 -18.82 14.22
CA GLU A 72 1.83 -20.16 14.82
C GLU A 72 0.46 -20.78 15.13
N ALA A 73 -0.52 -19.98 15.54
CA ALA A 73 -1.88 -20.46 15.78
C ALA A 73 -2.65 -20.75 14.46
N ALA A 74 -2.24 -20.17 13.34
CA ALA A 74 -2.96 -20.14 12.08
C ALA A 74 -2.72 -21.38 11.19
N ASN A 75 -3.27 -22.52 11.58
CA ASN A 75 -2.97 -23.84 10.98
C ASN A 75 -3.33 -23.98 9.49
N LYS A 76 -4.32 -23.22 9.00
CA LYS A 76 -4.85 -23.33 7.63
C LYS A 76 -4.57 -22.11 6.75
N LEU A 77 -3.87 -21.11 7.29
CA LEU A 77 -3.76 -19.82 6.64
C LEU A 77 -2.90 -19.89 5.37
N ILE A 78 -3.47 -19.45 4.25
CA ILE A 78 -2.84 -19.45 2.94
C ILE A 78 -2.55 -18.05 2.40
N ALA A 79 -3.26 -17.00 2.81
CA ALA A 79 -2.87 -15.62 2.49
C ALA A 79 -3.41 -14.60 3.50
N VAL A 80 -2.75 -13.45 3.55
CA VAL A 80 -3.14 -12.27 4.34
C VAL A 80 -3.44 -11.11 3.41
N GLY A 81 -4.49 -10.35 3.71
CA GLY A 81 -4.85 -9.12 3.02
C GLY A 81 -4.89 -7.95 3.99
N CYS A 82 -3.99 -7.00 3.78
CA CYS A 82 -4.06 -5.70 4.41
C CYS A 82 -5.02 -4.84 3.58
N PHE A 83 -6.25 -4.66 4.06
CA PHE A 83 -7.24 -3.73 3.52
C PHE A 83 -6.89 -2.28 3.91
N CYS A 84 -5.65 -1.92 3.62
CA CYS A 84 -5.03 -0.61 3.80
C CYS A 84 -3.75 -0.55 2.94
N ILE A 85 -3.09 0.60 2.94
CA ILE A 85 -1.86 0.81 2.16
C ILE A 85 -0.67 0.20 2.89
N GLY A 86 -0.52 0.52 4.18
CA GLY A 86 0.57 0.02 5.02
C GLY A 86 0.39 -1.44 5.42
N THR A 87 1.52 -2.08 5.73
CA THR A 87 1.57 -3.49 6.19
C THR A 87 2.42 -3.63 7.46
N ASN A 88 2.62 -2.55 8.20
CA ASN A 88 3.48 -2.50 9.39
C ASN A 88 2.97 -3.39 10.54
N GLN A 89 1.67 -3.63 10.56
CA GLN A 89 0.96 -4.46 11.52
C GLN A 89 1.08 -5.97 11.24
N VAL A 90 1.81 -6.36 10.19
CA VAL A 90 2.01 -7.76 9.79
C VAL A 90 3.50 -8.08 9.82
N ASP A 91 3.88 -9.14 10.54
CA ASP A 91 5.22 -9.70 10.41
C ASP A 91 5.37 -10.41 9.06
N LEU A 92 5.86 -9.64 8.08
CA LEU A 92 6.03 -10.09 6.70
C LEU A 92 6.99 -11.28 6.58
N LYS A 93 7.99 -11.37 7.48
CA LYS A 93 8.99 -12.44 7.48
C LYS A 93 8.39 -13.73 8.02
N ALA A 94 7.65 -13.64 9.13
CA ALA A 94 6.87 -14.74 9.71
C ALA A 94 5.88 -15.35 8.70
N ALA A 95 5.19 -14.50 7.95
CA ALA A 95 4.28 -14.93 6.90
C ALA A 95 5.02 -15.61 5.74
N MET A 96 6.12 -15.00 5.26
CA MET A 96 6.88 -15.50 4.12
C MET A 96 7.51 -16.88 4.40
N SER A 97 8.08 -17.08 5.59
CA SER A 97 8.71 -18.36 5.98
C SER A 97 7.72 -19.53 6.01
N ARG A 98 6.42 -19.25 6.18
CA ARG A 98 5.32 -20.22 6.18
C ARG A 98 4.64 -20.38 4.81
N GLY A 99 5.14 -19.69 3.77
CA GLY A 99 4.54 -19.71 2.44
C GLY A 99 3.23 -18.94 2.35
N ILE A 100 3.07 -17.87 3.13
CA ILE A 100 1.85 -17.06 3.19
C ILE A 100 2.13 -15.69 2.54
N PRO A 101 1.66 -15.45 1.30
CA PRO A 101 1.71 -14.13 0.70
C PRO A 101 0.83 -13.12 1.44
N VAL A 102 1.31 -11.89 1.51
CA VAL A 102 0.62 -10.73 2.06
C VAL A 102 0.34 -9.75 0.93
N PHE A 103 -0.93 -9.39 0.76
CA PHE A 103 -1.39 -8.40 -0.22
C PHE A 103 -1.81 -7.11 0.47
N ASN A 104 -1.68 -5.98 -0.23
CA ASN A 104 -2.20 -4.68 0.18
C ASN A 104 -2.90 -3.96 -0.99
N ALA A 105 -3.36 -2.73 -0.77
CA ALA A 105 -3.99 -1.89 -1.80
C ALA A 105 -3.23 -0.56 -2.00
N PRO A 106 -2.02 -0.59 -2.62
CA PRO A 106 -1.10 0.54 -2.62
C PRO A 106 -1.57 1.74 -3.45
N TYR A 107 -2.56 1.57 -4.33
CA TYR A 107 -3.00 2.62 -5.26
C TYR A 107 -4.44 3.10 -5.00
N SER A 108 -5.21 2.41 -4.16
CA SER A 108 -6.63 2.67 -3.96
C SER A 108 -6.96 4.03 -3.31
N ASN A 109 -5.99 4.70 -2.69
CA ASN A 109 -6.14 6.03 -2.10
C ASN A 109 -5.59 7.18 -2.97
N THR A 110 -5.11 6.87 -4.18
CA THR A 110 -4.45 7.87 -5.04
C THR A 110 -5.31 9.10 -5.24
N ARG A 111 -6.62 8.90 -5.46
CA ARG A 111 -7.57 9.98 -5.68
C ARG A 111 -7.73 10.89 -4.48
N SER A 112 -7.95 10.30 -3.31
CA SER A 112 -8.22 11.03 -2.08
C SER A 112 -7.04 11.89 -1.64
N VAL A 113 -5.81 11.38 -1.73
CA VAL A 113 -4.62 12.16 -1.36
C VAL A 113 -4.43 13.34 -2.31
N ALA A 114 -4.61 13.14 -3.62
CA ALA A 114 -4.48 14.22 -4.59
C ALA A 114 -5.53 15.32 -4.39
N GLU A 115 -6.77 14.96 -4.06
CA GLU A 115 -7.82 15.94 -3.74
C GLU A 115 -7.51 16.72 -2.46
N LEU A 116 -7.06 16.04 -1.40
CA LEU A 116 -6.68 16.68 -0.15
C LEU A 116 -5.56 17.71 -0.36
N VAL A 117 -4.47 17.33 -1.02
CA VAL A 117 -3.33 18.21 -1.27
C VAL A 117 -3.73 19.44 -2.10
N LEU A 118 -4.59 19.26 -3.10
CA LEU A 118 -5.10 20.40 -3.88
C LEU A 118 -5.98 21.33 -3.03
N ALA A 119 -6.86 20.77 -2.20
CA ALA A 119 -7.70 21.55 -1.30
C ALA A 119 -6.86 22.35 -0.29
N GLU A 120 -5.91 21.70 0.38
CA GLU A 120 -4.99 22.32 1.32
C GLU A 120 -4.15 23.42 0.66
N THR A 121 -3.70 23.18 -0.58
CA THR A 121 -3.00 24.19 -1.38
C THR A 121 -3.84 25.46 -1.57
N ILE A 122 -5.12 25.30 -1.93
CA ILE A 122 -6.04 26.44 -2.11
C ILE A 122 -6.23 27.18 -0.78
N LEU A 123 -6.48 26.46 0.33
CA LEU A 123 -6.72 27.05 1.63
C LEU A 123 -5.50 27.80 2.17
N LEU A 124 -4.30 27.24 2.00
CA LEU A 124 -3.05 27.83 2.46
C LEU A 124 -2.66 29.06 1.64
N LEU A 125 -2.79 29.04 0.31
CA LEU A 125 -2.57 30.23 -0.53
C LEU A 125 -3.51 31.38 -0.18
N ARG A 126 -4.68 31.07 0.37
CA ARG A 126 -5.67 32.06 0.80
C ARG A 126 -5.58 32.41 2.28
N ARG A 127 -4.69 31.74 3.03
CA ARG A 127 -4.53 31.87 4.48
C ARG A 127 -5.83 31.61 5.24
N VAL A 128 -6.64 30.68 4.77
CA VAL A 128 -7.93 30.34 5.39
C VAL A 128 -7.77 29.72 6.78
N PRO A 129 -6.81 28.82 7.06
CA PRO A 129 -6.70 28.19 8.38
C PRO A 129 -6.56 29.21 9.53
N GLU A 130 -5.67 30.19 9.39
CA GLU A 130 -5.49 31.25 10.38
C GLU A 130 -6.73 32.16 10.50
N LYS A 131 -7.31 32.57 9.38
CA LYS A 131 -8.47 33.49 9.35
C LYS A 131 -9.72 32.85 9.91
N SER A 132 -9.92 31.56 9.64
CA SER A 132 -11.01 30.77 10.20
C SER A 132 -10.87 30.70 11.72
N THR A 133 -9.67 30.35 12.21
CA THR A 133 -9.38 30.28 13.65
C THR A 133 -9.61 31.63 14.35
N ASP A 134 -9.11 32.73 13.77
CA ASP A 134 -9.35 34.10 14.26
C ASP A 134 -10.85 34.44 14.32
N THR A 135 -11.59 34.13 13.26
CA THR A 135 -13.03 34.41 13.19
C THR A 135 -13.83 33.60 14.22
N HIS A 136 -13.47 32.33 14.46
CA HIS A 136 -14.05 31.52 15.53
C HIS A 136 -13.79 32.11 16.93
N ALA A 137 -12.68 32.81 17.12
CA ALA A 137 -12.37 33.54 18.36
C ALA A 137 -13.03 34.93 18.45
N GLY A 138 -13.86 35.31 17.47
CA GLY A 138 -14.54 36.61 17.40
C GLY A 138 -13.75 37.72 16.69
N GLY A 139 -12.58 37.38 16.12
CA GLY A 139 -11.79 38.29 15.28
C GLY A 139 -12.43 38.53 13.91
N TRP A 140 -11.92 39.54 13.19
CA TRP A 140 -12.37 39.87 11.83
C TRP A 140 -11.23 40.42 10.97
N ASN A 141 -10.36 39.52 10.51
CA ASN A 141 -9.21 39.88 9.67
C ASN A 141 -9.55 39.89 8.16
N LYS A 142 -10.24 40.95 7.71
CA LYS A 142 -10.57 41.17 6.28
C LYS A 142 -9.40 41.84 5.54
N SER A 143 -8.43 41.03 5.09
CA SER A 143 -7.29 41.50 4.29
C SER A 143 -6.98 40.60 3.09
N ALA A 144 -6.56 41.23 1.99
CA ALA A 144 -6.05 40.57 0.78
C ALA A 144 -4.53 40.37 0.79
N VAL A 145 -3.82 41.02 1.73
CA VAL A 145 -2.34 40.92 1.82
C VAL A 145 -1.94 39.47 2.09
N GLY A 146 -1.00 38.95 1.29
CA GLY A 146 -0.52 37.58 1.39
C GLY A 146 -1.55 36.51 0.97
N SER A 147 -2.61 36.89 0.23
CA SER A 147 -3.64 35.98 -0.26
C SER A 147 -3.59 35.88 -1.78
N PHE A 148 -3.52 34.67 -2.34
CA PHE A 148 -3.27 34.44 -3.75
C PHE A 148 -4.23 33.43 -4.38
N GLU A 149 -4.56 33.62 -5.67
CA GLU A 149 -5.16 32.57 -6.50
C GLU A 149 -4.11 31.47 -6.79
N THR A 150 -4.57 30.21 -6.93
CA THR A 150 -3.77 29.08 -7.43
C THR A 150 -3.39 29.26 -8.90
N ARG A 151 -4.28 29.83 -9.71
CA ARG A 151 -4.04 30.04 -11.14
C ARG A 151 -2.74 30.83 -11.37
N GLY A 152 -1.91 30.29 -12.26
CA GLY A 152 -0.61 30.85 -12.62
C GLY A 152 0.53 30.55 -11.63
N LYS A 153 0.24 29.99 -10.45
CA LYS A 153 1.26 29.53 -9.49
C LYS A 153 1.90 28.23 -9.96
N THR A 154 3.13 28.00 -9.51
CA THR A 154 3.89 26.79 -9.81
C THR A 154 3.76 25.79 -8.66
N LEU A 155 3.20 24.61 -8.95
CA LEU A 155 3.22 23.44 -8.07
C LEU A 155 4.46 22.60 -8.39
N GLY A 156 5.32 22.42 -7.39
CA GLY A 156 6.47 21.52 -7.41
C GLY A 156 6.14 20.20 -6.72
N ILE A 157 6.17 19.11 -7.48
CA ILE A 157 5.89 17.76 -6.99
C ILE A 157 7.20 16.99 -6.82
N VAL A 158 7.50 16.53 -5.60
CA VAL A 158 8.65 15.65 -5.32
C VAL A 158 8.14 14.21 -5.24
N GLY A 159 8.44 13.40 -6.25
CA GLY A 159 7.90 12.05 -6.45
C GLY A 159 6.70 12.06 -7.42
N TYR A 160 6.93 11.60 -8.65
CA TYR A 160 5.94 11.61 -9.75
C TYR A 160 5.43 10.19 -10.03
N GLY A 161 4.97 9.54 -8.95
CA GLY A 161 4.28 8.24 -8.99
C GLY A 161 2.77 8.40 -9.20
N SER A 162 1.98 7.43 -8.70
CA SER A 162 0.52 7.43 -8.87
C SER A 162 -0.14 8.70 -8.33
N ILE A 163 0.19 9.12 -7.10
CA ILE A 163 -0.41 10.32 -6.48
C ILE A 163 0.08 11.60 -7.18
N GLY A 164 1.40 11.74 -7.38
CA GLY A 164 1.98 12.95 -7.98
C GLY A 164 1.47 13.21 -9.41
N SER A 165 1.36 12.18 -10.23
CA SER A 165 0.83 12.29 -11.60
C SER A 165 -0.67 12.58 -11.63
N GLN A 166 -1.45 12.01 -10.72
CA GLN A 166 -2.88 12.32 -10.63
C GLN A 166 -3.11 13.74 -10.10
N LEU A 167 -2.30 14.19 -9.14
CA LEU A 167 -2.32 15.56 -8.63
C LEU A 167 -1.94 16.56 -9.72
N SER A 168 -0.96 16.25 -10.59
CA SER A 168 -0.58 17.18 -11.65
C SER A 168 -1.74 17.49 -12.60
N VAL A 169 -2.51 16.46 -12.98
CA VAL A 169 -3.69 16.64 -13.84
C VAL A 169 -4.71 17.57 -13.17
N LEU A 170 -4.97 17.37 -11.88
CA LEU A 170 -5.90 18.22 -11.12
C LEU A 170 -5.39 19.66 -10.99
N ALA A 171 -4.12 19.84 -10.66
CA ALA A 171 -3.52 21.16 -10.52
C ALA A 171 -3.52 21.95 -11.83
N GLU A 172 -3.22 21.30 -12.97
CA GLU A 172 -3.30 21.92 -14.29
C GLU A 172 -4.73 22.34 -14.65
N SER A 173 -5.74 21.53 -14.28
CA SER A 173 -7.15 21.88 -14.50
C SER A 173 -7.57 23.15 -13.74
N MET A 174 -6.87 23.48 -12.65
CA MET A 174 -7.02 24.71 -11.87
C MET A 174 -6.12 25.87 -12.37
N GLY A 175 -5.42 25.67 -13.48
CA GLY A 175 -4.55 26.67 -14.10
C GLY A 175 -3.20 26.85 -13.41
N MET A 176 -2.74 25.89 -12.59
CA MET A 176 -1.38 25.88 -12.05
C MET A 176 -0.39 25.43 -13.12
N LYS A 177 0.86 25.87 -13.01
CA LYS A 177 2.00 25.30 -13.74
C LYS A 177 2.56 24.15 -12.92
N VAL A 178 2.77 22.98 -13.50
CA VAL A 178 3.30 21.83 -12.76
C VAL A 178 4.73 21.53 -13.18
N ILE A 179 5.61 21.46 -12.19
CA ILE A 179 6.94 20.90 -12.32
C ILE A 179 7.11 19.74 -11.36
N TYR A 180 7.95 18.77 -11.70
CA TYR A 180 8.22 17.64 -10.81
C TYR A 180 9.68 17.21 -10.82
N PHE A 181 10.11 16.65 -9.70
CA PHE A 181 11.38 15.97 -9.55
C PHE A 181 11.11 14.53 -9.12
N ASP A 182 11.76 13.58 -9.78
CA ASP A 182 11.73 12.17 -9.44
C ASP A 182 13.13 11.59 -9.68
N ALA A 183 13.51 10.60 -8.87
CA ALA A 183 14.82 9.94 -8.98
C ALA A 183 14.97 9.15 -10.28
N VAL A 184 13.85 8.80 -10.92
CA VAL A 184 13.82 8.18 -12.25
C VAL A 184 13.12 9.09 -13.25
N THR A 185 13.49 8.98 -14.52
CA THR A 185 12.77 9.66 -15.60
C THR A 185 11.34 9.12 -15.67
N LYS A 186 10.35 10.03 -15.65
CA LYS A 186 8.93 9.70 -15.80
C LYS A 186 8.39 10.40 -17.03
N LEU A 187 7.46 9.76 -17.73
CA LEU A 187 6.72 10.41 -18.80
C LEU A 187 5.74 11.43 -18.17
N PRO A 188 5.79 12.72 -18.55
CA PRO A 188 4.87 13.72 -18.03
C PRO A 188 3.45 13.49 -18.53
N LEU A 189 2.46 13.85 -17.71
CA LEU A 189 1.07 13.99 -18.13
C LEU A 189 0.74 15.46 -18.37
N GLY A 190 0.02 15.76 -19.45
CA GLY A 190 -0.37 17.13 -19.76
C GLY A 190 0.85 18.02 -20.05
N ASN A 191 0.89 19.18 -19.41
CA ASN A 191 1.99 20.15 -19.55
C ASN A 191 3.01 20.08 -18.40
N ALA A 192 2.95 19.02 -17.57
CA ALA A 192 3.86 18.86 -16.46
C ALA A 192 5.29 18.72 -16.98
N ARG A 193 6.25 19.37 -16.30
CA ARG A 193 7.66 19.35 -16.72
C ARG A 193 8.56 18.73 -15.66
N GLN A 194 9.32 17.70 -16.04
CA GLN A 194 10.40 17.20 -15.19
C GLN A 194 11.51 18.26 -15.11
N VAL A 195 11.99 18.55 -13.90
CA VAL A 195 13.16 19.39 -13.68
C VAL A 195 14.40 18.54 -13.40
N GLY A 196 15.58 19.10 -13.67
CA GLY A 196 16.84 18.35 -13.63
C GLY A 196 17.35 18.06 -12.21
N SER A 197 16.85 18.79 -11.21
CA SER A 197 17.25 18.62 -9.82
C SER A 197 16.15 19.04 -8.84
N LEU A 198 16.24 18.54 -7.60
CA LEU A 198 15.41 19.01 -6.50
C LEU A 198 15.62 20.52 -6.25
N ASP A 199 16.85 21.01 -6.35
CA ASP A 199 17.16 22.42 -6.12
C ASP A 199 16.46 23.33 -7.15
N GLU A 200 16.41 22.94 -8.43
CA GLU A 200 15.64 23.67 -9.47
C GLU A 200 14.14 23.72 -9.11
N LEU A 201 13.59 22.61 -8.59
CA LEU A 201 12.20 22.55 -8.16
C LEU A 201 11.92 23.54 -7.04
N LEU A 202 12.71 23.48 -5.97
CA LEU A 202 12.52 24.27 -4.75
C LEU A 202 12.64 25.78 -5.04
N ALA A 203 13.60 26.18 -5.87
CA ALA A 203 13.81 27.57 -6.24
C ALA A 203 12.67 28.15 -7.10
N THR A 204 11.90 27.30 -7.79
CA THR A 204 10.88 27.72 -8.77
C THR A 204 9.45 27.64 -8.23
N ALA A 205 9.17 26.65 -7.37
CA ALA A 205 7.81 26.31 -6.93
C ALA A 205 7.26 27.30 -5.88
N ASP A 206 6.00 27.73 -6.07
CA ASP A 206 5.25 28.46 -5.05
C ASP A 206 4.68 27.52 -3.98
N VAL A 207 4.43 26.27 -4.37
CA VAL A 207 3.90 25.20 -3.53
C VAL A 207 4.72 23.96 -3.76
N VAL A 208 5.28 23.35 -2.71
CA VAL A 208 6.04 22.10 -2.78
C VAL A 208 5.26 21.00 -2.05
N THR A 209 5.07 19.86 -2.69
CA THR A 209 4.41 18.69 -2.09
C THR A 209 5.25 17.42 -2.24
N LEU A 210 5.27 16.58 -1.20
CA LEU A 210 5.99 15.31 -1.19
C LEU A 210 5.06 14.14 -1.48
N HIS A 211 5.48 13.25 -2.38
CA HIS A 211 4.82 12.01 -2.79
C HIS A 211 5.84 10.87 -3.01
N VAL A 212 6.76 10.71 -2.06
CA VAL A 212 7.86 9.71 -2.10
C VAL A 212 7.59 8.52 -1.16
N PRO A 213 8.16 7.32 -1.43
CA PRO A 213 8.06 6.17 -0.53
C PRO A 213 8.93 6.34 0.73
N ASP A 214 8.75 5.49 1.73
CA ASP A 214 9.66 5.41 2.89
C ASP A 214 10.80 4.44 2.56
N VAL A 215 11.92 4.99 2.09
CA VAL A 215 13.14 4.24 1.76
C VAL A 215 14.34 4.98 2.34
N PRO A 216 15.50 4.34 2.52
CA PRO A 216 16.67 5.00 3.12
C PRO A 216 17.03 6.35 2.51
N SER A 217 16.87 6.51 1.18
CA SER A 217 17.17 7.76 0.47
C SER A 217 16.17 8.90 0.68
N THR A 218 14.97 8.61 1.19
CA THR A 218 13.89 9.60 1.41
C THR A 218 13.61 9.85 2.89
N ARG A 219 14.40 9.27 3.80
CA ARG A 219 14.30 9.52 5.24
C ARG A 219 15.05 10.79 5.62
N ASN A 220 14.35 11.73 6.24
CA ASN A 220 14.85 13.04 6.71
C ASN A 220 15.62 13.82 5.64
N PHE A 221 15.30 13.60 4.36
CA PHE A 221 15.97 14.28 3.25
C PHE A 221 15.49 15.73 3.10
N PHE A 222 14.30 16.05 3.59
CA PHE A 222 13.75 17.39 3.61
C PHE A 222 13.96 18.02 4.99
N LYS A 223 14.99 18.86 5.07
CA LYS A 223 15.47 19.48 6.31
C LYS A 223 15.80 20.95 6.05
N LYS A 224 16.43 21.61 7.02
CA LYS A 224 16.75 23.05 6.99
C LYS A 224 17.30 23.54 5.65
N GLU A 225 18.22 22.80 5.04
CA GLU A 225 18.85 23.20 3.77
C GLU A 225 17.87 23.18 2.59
N GLN A 226 16.89 22.27 2.59
CA GLN A 226 15.85 22.21 1.55
C GLN A 226 14.82 23.33 1.76
N PHE A 227 14.39 23.57 3.01
CA PHE A 227 13.47 24.68 3.30
C PHE A 227 14.07 26.01 2.89
N ALA A 228 15.34 26.27 3.19
CA ALA A 228 16.02 27.52 2.82
C ALA A 228 16.15 27.75 1.30
N LYS A 229 16.02 26.69 0.49
CA LYS A 229 16.04 26.78 -0.99
C LYS A 229 14.65 27.03 -1.58
N MET A 230 13.59 26.90 -0.78
CA MET A 230 12.25 27.26 -1.22
C MET A 230 12.14 28.78 -1.40
N LYS A 231 11.19 29.21 -2.23
CA LYS A 231 10.89 30.64 -2.35
C LYS A 231 10.38 31.19 -1.01
N GLU A 232 10.78 32.40 -0.67
CA GLU A 232 10.18 33.12 0.44
C GLU A 232 8.67 33.28 0.21
N GLY A 233 7.87 32.93 1.22
CA GLY A 233 6.42 32.89 1.14
C GLY A 233 5.85 31.66 0.42
N ALA A 234 6.65 30.65 0.09
CA ALA A 234 6.16 29.38 -0.43
C ALA A 234 5.37 28.58 0.63
N ILE A 235 4.61 27.59 0.16
CA ILE A 235 3.87 26.64 0.99
C ILE A 235 4.44 25.24 0.83
N PHE A 236 4.47 24.47 1.91
CA PHE A 236 4.96 23.10 1.94
C PHE A 236 3.88 22.09 2.36
N LEU A 237 3.78 20.95 1.67
CA LEU A 237 2.82 19.89 2.00
C LEU A 237 3.51 18.53 2.11
N ASN A 238 3.14 17.74 3.13
CA ASN A 238 3.52 16.33 3.24
C ASN A 238 2.32 15.46 3.63
N ALA A 239 1.81 14.73 2.64
CA ALA A 239 0.82 13.66 2.80
C ALA A 239 1.36 12.31 2.29
N ALA A 240 2.69 12.12 2.36
CA ALA A 240 3.36 10.91 1.89
C ALA A 240 3.81 10.02 3.03
N ARG A 241 4.93 10.36 3.70
CA ARG A 241 5.51 9.59 4.80
C ARG A 241 6.02 10.52 5.89
N GLY A 242 5.76 10.15 7.14
CA GLY A 242 6.14 10.94 8.32
C GLY A 242 7.66 11.04 8.52
N THR A 243 8.43 10.12 7.94
CA THR A 243 9.90 10.08 8.03
C THR A 243 10.60 10.94 6.98
N CYS A 244 9.89 11.62 6.09
CA CYS A 244 10.54 12.39 5.01
C CYS A 244 11.10 13.74 5.44
N VAL A 245 10.54 14.32 6.50
CA VAL A 245 10.73 15.71 6.89
C VAL A 245 11.27 15.79 8.31
N VAL A 246 12.30 16.61 8.51
CA VAL A 246 12.71 17.03 9.86
C VAL A 246 11.71 18.08 10.35
N ILE A 247 10.80 17.69 11.25
CA ILE A 247 9.64 18.48 11.66
C ILE A 247 10.04 19.75 12.41
N GLU A 248 11.13 19.71 13.14
CA GLU A 248 11.73 20.85 13.85
C GLU A 248 12.16 21.94 12.87
N ASP A 249 12.85 21.57 11.78
CA ASP A 249 13.31 22.51 10.76
C ASP A 249 12.13 23.16 10.00
N LEU A 250 11.06 22.39 9.77
CA LEU A 250 9.80 22.91 9.22
C LEU A 250 9.18 23.95 10.16
N ALA A 251 9.09 23.62 11.46
CA ALA A 251 8.55 24.53 12.45
C ALA A 251 9.35 25.84 12.54
N ASP A 252 10.68 25.77 12.44
CA ASP A 252 11.55 26.95 12.45
C ASP A 252 11.36 27.82 11.20
N SER A 253 11.20 27.20 10.03
CA SER A 253 10.93 27.91 8.78
C SER A 253 9.55 28.58 8.74
N LEU A 254 8.56 27.99 9.40
CA LEU A 254 7.23 28.60 9.59
C LEU A 254 7.26 29.75 10.59
N LYS A 255 7.91 29.57 11.75
CA LYS A 255 8.01 30.59 12.81
C LYS A 255 8.83 31.81 12.37
N SER A 256 9.86 31.60 11.54
CA SER A 256 10.65 32.70 10.96
C SER A 256 9.90 33.48 9.86
N GLY A 257 8.78 32.95 9.35
CA GLY A 257 8.01 33.53 8.26
C GLY A 257 8.57 33.26 6.87
N HIS A 258 9.64 32.46 6.74
CA HIS A 258 10.17 32.07 5.44
C HIS A 258 9.14 31.29 4.62
N LEU A 259 8.41 30.37 5.25
CA LEU A 259 7.26 29.71 4.64
C LEU A 259 5.95 30.41 5.03
N ALA A 260 5.07 30.62 4.06
CA ALA A 260 3.76 31.23 4.28
C ALA A 260 2.76 30.27 4.93
N GLY A 261 3.02 28.96 4.90
CA GLY A 261 2.21 27.95 5.57
C GLY A 261 2.61 26.53 5.22
N ALA A 262 1.99 25.55 5.88
CA ALA A 262 2.20 24.14 5.56
C ALA A 262 0.96 23.28 5.82
N ALA A 263 0.88 22.12 5.17
CA ALA A 263 -0.03 21.04 5.53
C ALA A 263 0.75 19.75 5.80
N VAL A 264 0.47 19.08 6.91
CA VAL A 264 1.14 17.84 7.29
C VAL A 264 0.09 16.83 7.78
N ASP A 265 -0.03 15.72 7.04
CA ASP A 265 -0.94 14.62 7.36
C ASP A 265 -0.23 13.46 8.07
N VAL A 266 1.09 13.37 7.93
CA VAL A 266 1.89 12.23 8.41
C VAL A 266 3.08 12.70 9.25
N PHE A 267 3.37 11.98 10.34
CA PHE A 267 4.36 12.42 11.34
C PHE A 267 5.34 11.31 11.71
N PRO A 268 6.58 11.64 12.16
CA PRO A 268 7.54 10.63 12.62
C PRO A 268 7.00 9.76 13.77
N LYS A 269 6.15 10.34 14.62
CA LYS A 269 5.47 9.68 15.72
C LYS A 269 4.00 10.04 15.69
N GLU A 270 3.15 9.04 15.49
CA GLU A 270 1.70 9.19 15.45
C GLU A 270 1.06 8.53 16.68
N PRO A 271 -0.07 9.06 17.18
CA PRO A 271 -0.86 8.38 18.20
C PRO A 271 -1.32 7.00 17.72
N LYS A 272 -1.33 5.99 18.59
CA LYS A 272 -1.73 4.62 18.24
C LYS A 272 -3.25 4.43 18.18
N ALA A 273 -3.98 5.26 18.92
CA ALA A 273 -5.42 5.21 19.01
C ALA A 273 -6.02 6.61 19.15
N ASN A 274 -7.30 6.71 18.79
CA ASN A 274 -8.08 7.92 19.04
C ASN A 274 -8.13 8.20 20.55
N GLY A 275 -7.91 9.45 20.93
CA GLY A 275 -7.92 9.90 22.34
C GLY A 275 -6.53 10.00 22.97
N GLU A 276 -5.49 9.44 22.36
CA GLU A 276 -4.11 9.74 22.73
C GLU A 276 -3.71 11.16 22.29
N GLU A 277 -2.93 11.87 23.11
CA GLU A 277 -2.49 13.23 22.78
C GLU A 277 -1.50 13.21 21.61
N PHE A 278 -1.80 14.02 20.58
CA PHE A 278 -0.87 14.31 19.51
C PHE A 278 0.14 15.39 19.92
N VAL A 279 1.44 15.11 19.81
CA VAL A 279 2.53 16.03 20.18
C VAL A 279 3.38 16.32 18.95
N SER A 280 3.51 17.61 18.61
CA SER A 280 4.34 18.09 17.49
C SER A 280 4.68 19.57 17.69
N PRO A 281 5.89 20.03 17.32
CA PRO A 281 6.26 21.45 17.38
C PRO A 281 5.50 22.32 16.38
N LEU A 282 4.72 21.70 15.48
CA LEU A 282 3.81 22.39 14.54
C LEU A 282 2.47 22.80 15.18
N ARG A 283 2.15 22.29 16.37
CA ARG A 283 0.94 22.71 17.10
C ARG A 283 1.00 24.22 17.39
N ASN A 284 -0.15 24.87 17.31
CA ASN A 284 -0.33 26.30 17.56
C ASN A 284 0.39 27.25 16.59
N ILE A 285 0.89 26.74 15.46
CA ILE A 285 1.36 27.59 14.35
C ILE A 285 0.13 27.93 13.48
N PRO A 286 -0.36 29.18 13.42
CA PRO A 286 -1.68 29.52 12.86
C PRO A 286 -1.87 29.18 11.37
N ASN A 287 -0.78 29.21 10.60
CA ASN A 287 -0.76 28.96 9.15
C ASN A 287 -0.40 27.50 8.80
N VAL A 288 -0.70 26.55 9.70
CA VAL A 288 -0.46 25.13 9.48
C VAL A 288 -1.76 24.32 9.56
N ILE A 289 -1.97 23.46 8.58
CA ILE A 289 -3.02 22.43 8.60
C ILE A 289 -2.40 21.13 9.11
N LEU A 290 -2.99 20.55 10.15
CA LEU A 290 -2.57 19.27 10.72
C LEU A 290 -3.73 18.29 10.59
N THR A 291 -3.51 17.20 9.87
CA THR A 291 -4.50 16.16 9.61
C THR A 291 -4.00 14.83 10.18
N PRO A 292 -4.85 14.01 10.82
CA PRO A 292 -4.41 12.84 11.57
C PRO A 292 -4.27 11.60 10.66
N HIS A 293 -3.39 11.67 9.66
CA HIS A 293 -3.12 10.58 8.71
C HIS A 293 -4.39 10.10 7.98
N VAL A 294 -5.12 11.06 7.41
CA VAL A 294 -6.42 10.86 6.76
C VAL A 294 -6.39 11.10 5.25
N GLY A 295 -5.23 11.33 4.63
CA GLY A 295 -5.12 11.56 3.19
C GLY A 295 -5.77 10.47 2.34
N GLY A 296 -5.73 9.22 2.80
CA GLY A 296 -6.41 8.10 2.14
C GLY A 296 -7.72 7.65 2.79
N SER A 297 -8.21 8.35 3.80
CA SER A 297 -9.32 7.90 4.65
C SER A 297 -10.67 8.42 4.15
N THR A 298 -11.08 7.95 2.97
CA THR A 298 -12.39 8.23 2.36
C THR A 298 -13.21 6.96 2.16
N MET A 299 -14.52 7.11 1.99
CA MET A 299 -15.41 5.96 1.72
C MET A 299 -15.10 5.32 0.37
N GLU A 300 -14.79 6.12 -0.64
CA GLU A 300 -14.40 5.69 -1.98
C GLU A 300 -13.08 4.92 -1.94
N ALA A 301 -12.09 5.39 -1.18
CA ALA A 301 -10.85 4.66 -1.00
C ALA A 301 -11.09 3.33 -0.29
N GLN A 302 -11.92 3.28 0.75
CA GLN A 302 -12.28 2.01 1.40
C GLN A 302 -13.01 1.05 0.44
N ALA A 303 -13.87 1.56 -0.43
CA ALA A 303 -14.54 0.77 -1.46
C ALA A 303 -13.56 0.18 -2.48
N ASN A 304 -12.59 0.98 -2.95
CA ASN A 304 -11.55 0.54 -3.87
C ASN A 304 -10.59 -0.47 -3.22
N ILE A 305 -10.18 -0.22 -1.97
CA ILE A 305 -9.35 -1.15 -1.19
C ILE A 305 -10.06 -2.49 -1.02
N GLY A 306 -11.36 -2.45 -0.69
CA GLY A 306 -12.20 -3.63 -0.55
C GLY A 306 -12.20 -4.50 -1.81
N LEU A 307 -12.37 -3.86 -2.97
CA LEU A 307 -12.31 -4.52 -4.26
C LEU A 307 -10.90 -5.08 -4.56
N GLU A 308 -9.88 -4.23 -4.50
CA GLU A 308 -8.50 -4.56 -4.93
C GLU A 308 -7.92 -5.75 -4.15
N VAL A 309 -8.06 -5.77 -2.82
CA VAL A 309 -7.50 -6.87 -2.01
C VAL A 309 -8.31 -8.15 -2.16
N ALA A 310 -9.64 -8.06 -2.29
CA ALA A 310 -10.49 -9.22 -2.53
C ALA A 310 -10.19 -9.87 -3.90
N GLU A 311 -9.98 -9.07 -4.95
CA GLU A 311 -9.55 -9.57 -6.25
C GLU A 311 -8.18 -10.28 -6.19
N LYS A 312 -7.24 -9.76 -5.39
CA LYS A 312 -5.94 -10.42 -5.15
C LYS A 312 -6.10 -11.75 -4.43
N PHE A 313 -7.00 -11.83 -3.44
CA PHE A 313 -7.34 -13.10 -2.80
C PHE A 313 -7.91 -14.11 -3.79
N VAL A 314 -8.88 -13.71 -4.62
CA VAL A 314 -9.48 -14.57 -5.64
C VAL A 314 -8.41 -15.02 -6.64
N ALA A 315 -7.58 -14.11 -7.14
CA ALA A 315 -6.51 -14.43 -8.09
C ALA A 315 -5.47 -15.39 -7.52
N TYR A 316 -5.05 -15.22 -6.26
CA TYR A 316 -4.15 -16.15 -5.60
C TYR A 316 -4.81 -17.51 -5.37
N SER A 317 -6.04 -17.50 -4.86
CA SER A 317 -6.76 -18.73 -4.51
C SER A 317 -7.09 -19.58 -5.73
N ASP A 318 -7.49 -18.95 -6.85
CA ASP A 318 -7.95 -19.64 -8.06
C ASP A 318 -6.81 -19.91 -9.05
N LYS A 319 -5.77 -19.06 -9.07
CA LYS A 319 -4.74 -19.09 -10.13
C LYS A 319 -3.30 -19.14 -9.63
N GLY A 320 -3.08 -19.02 -8.32
CA GLY A 320 -1.74 -18.97 -7.72
C GLY A 320 -0.98 -17.70 -8.06
N MET A 321 -1.69 -16.63 -8.40
CA MET A 321 -1.04 -15.38 -8.77
C MET A 321 -0.61 -14.61 -7.52
N THR A 322 0.65 -14.18 -7.48
CA THR A 322 1.25 -13.43 -6.36
C THR A 322 1.75 -12.06 -6.77
N LEU A 323 1.31 -11.54 -7.93
CA LEU A 323 1.58 -10.16 -8.35
C LEU A 323 1.19 -9.19 -7.22
N SER A 324 2.06 -8.21 -6.96
CA SER A 324 1.92 -7.21 -5.90
C SER A 324 1.88 -7.74 -4.46
N ALA A 325 2.23 -9.01 -4.21
CA ALA A 325 2.45 -9.50 -2.85
C ALA A 325 3.68 -8.81 -2.24
N VAL A 326 3.51 -8.15 -1.09
CA VAL A 326 4.58 -7.30 -0.51
C VAL A 326 5.75 -8.12 0.01
N ASN A 327 5.50 -9.36 0.43
CA ASN A 327 6.49 -10.25 1.05
C ASN A 327 6.85 -11.49 0.21
N PHE A 328 6.28 -11.68 -0.98
CA PHE A 328 6.38 -12.94 -1.72
C PHE A 328 7.03 -12.75 -3.11
N PRO A 329 7.61 -13.80 -3.75
CA PRO A 329 7.97 -13.75 -5.16
C PRO A 329 6.72 -13.48 -6.03
N GLU A 330 6.83 -12.61 -7.03
CA GLU A 330 5.70 -12.12 -7.82
C GLU A 330 5.52 -12.90 -9.13
N ILE A 331 4.59 -13.86 -9.16
CA ILE A 331 4.36 -14.70 -10.33
C ILE A 331 2.96 -14.49 -10.89
N ALA A 332 2.89 -14.42 -12.22
CA ALA A 332 1.68 -14.62 -12.99
C ALA A 332 1.96 -15.54 -14.18
N LEU A 333 1.35 -16.73 -14.16
CA LEU A 333 1.35 -17.65 -15.29
C LEU A 333 -0.05 -17.65 -15.93
N PRO A 334 -0.18 -17.40 -17.24
CA PRO A 334 -1.44 -17.55 -17.95
C PRO A 334 -2.05 -18.94 -17.75
N LEU A 335 -3.37 -19.06 -17.72
CA LEU A 335 -4.04 -20.35 -17.59
C LEU A 335 -3.95 -21.12 -18.90
N THR A 336 -3.69 -22.43 -18.80
CA THR A 336 -3.71 -23.35 -19.94
C THR A 336 -4.94 -24.24 -19.83
N GLU A 337 -5.81 -24.24 -20.84
CA GLU A 337 -7.04 -25.05 -20.85
C GLU A 337 -6.70 -26.56 -20.81
N GLY A 338 -7.46 -27.33 -20.04
CA GLY A 338 -7.28 -28.78 -19.90
C GLY A 338 -6.05 -29.21 -19.08
N LYS A 339 -5.34 -28.27 -18.44
CA LYS A 339 -4.21 -28.55 -17.55
C LYS A 339 -4.59 -28.32 -16.10
N HIS A 340 -3.91 -29.00 -15.19
CA HIS A 340 -3.99 -28.77 -13.76
C HIS A 340 -2.81 -27.95 -13.28
N ARG A 341 -3.06 -27.02 -12.37
CA ARG A 341 -2.04 -26.11 -11.84
C ARG A 341 -1.58 -26.55 -10.45
N LEU A 342 -0.27 -26.70 -10.31
CA LEU A 342 0.40 -26.95 -9.04
C LEU A 342 1.19 -25.70 -8.61
N LEU A 343 1.09 -25.43 -7.32
CA LEU A 343 1.83 -24.39 -6.63
C LEU A 343 2.82 -25.07 -5.70
N HIS A 344 4.10 -24.74 -5.82
CA HIS A 344 5.15 -25.28 -4.98
C HIS A 344 5.95 -24.14 -4.35
N ILE A 345 5.87 -24.04 -3.03
CA ILE A 345 6.63 -23.07 -2.24
C ILE A 345 7.72 -23.85 -1.52
N HIS A 346 8.97 -23.39 -1.64
CA HIS A 346 10.14 -24.08 -1.09
C HIS A 346 11.16 -23.10 -0.53
N LYS A 347 12.06 -23.61 0.31
CA LYS A 347 13.28 -22.92 0.72
C LYS A 347 14.17 -22.71 -0.50
N ASN A 348 14.74 -21.52 -0.64
CA ASN A 348 15.63 -21.16 -1.74
C ASN A 348 17.02 -21.82 -1.58
N ILE A 349 17.08 -23.13 -1.83
CA ILE A 349 18.32 -23.94 -1.75
C ILE A 349 18.71 -24.44 -3.16
N PRO A 350 20.02 -24.54 -3.47
CA PRO A 350 20.48 -25.02 -4.77
C PRO A 350 19.96 -26.43 -5.10
N GLY A 351 19.58 -26.64 -6.36
CA GLY A 351 19.22 -27.96 -6.88
C GLY A 351 17.74 -28.34 -6.77
N VAL A 352 16.89 -27.56 -6.08
CA VAL A 352 15.44 -27.84 -5.96
C VAL A 352 14.78 -28.00 -7.33
N LEU A 353 14.98 -27.05 -8.24
CA LEU A 353 14.38 -27.11 -9.57
C LEU A 353 14.88 -28.30 -10.40
N SER A 354 16.16 -28.68 -10.24
CA SER A 354 16.72 -29.86 -10.89
C SER A 354 16.07 -31.15 -10.36
N LYS A 355 15.93 -31.28 -9.03
CA LYS A 355 15.22 -32.40 -8.40
C LYS A 355 13.79 -32.51 -8.90
N ILE A 356 13.05 -31.39 -8.94
CA ILE A 356 11.67 -31.35 -9.44
C ILE A 356 11.61 -31.82 -10.90
N ASN A 357 12.42 -31.24 -11.79
CA ASN A 357 12.38 -31.61 -13.20
C ASN A 357 12.75 -33.08 -13.44
N ASN A 358 13.71 -33.62 -12.69
CA ASN A 358 14.10 -35.03 -12.78
C ASN A 358 12.97 -35.96 -12.31
N LEU A 359 12.31 -35.66 -11.19
CA LEU A 359 11.17 -36.44 -10.70
C LEU A 359 10.04 -36.52 -11.75
N PHE A 360 9.71 -35.39 -12.38
CA PHE A 360 8.67 -35.34 -13.40
C PHE A 360 9.09 -36.09 -14.68
N ALA A 361 10.38 -36.01 -15.06
CA ALA A 361 10.92 -36.74 -16.20
C ALA A 361 10.91 -38.26 -15.98
N GLU A 362 11.26 -38.73 -14.78
CA GLU A 362 11.27 -40.15 -14.40
C GLU A 362 9.87 -40.79 -14.46
N GLN A 363 8.83 -40.04 -14.09
CA GLN A 363 7.43 -40.48 -14.21
C GLN A 363 6.79 -40.20 -15.57
N GLY A 364 7.53 -39.61 -16.51
CA GLY A 364 7.01 -39.27 -17.83
C GLY A 364 5.90 -38.19 -17.82
N ILE A 365 5.88 -37.33 -16.80
CA ILE A 365 4.90 -36.24 -16.68
C ILE A 365 5.39 -35.01 -17.45
N ASN A 366 4.60 -34.57 -18.42
CA ASN A 366 4.92 -33.39 -19.21
C ASN A 366 4.53 -32.09 -18.49
N ILE A 367 5.46 -31.13 -18.44
CA ILE A 367 5.23 -29.77 -17.90
C ILE A 367 4.85 -28.85 -19.06
N SER A 368 3.60 -28.37 -19.07
CA SER A 368 3.05 -27.54 -20.15
C SER A 368 3.38 -26.05 -19.98
N GLY A 369 3.60 -25.61 -18.74
CA GLY A 369 4.02 -24.26 -18.41
C GLY A 369 4.65 -24.24 -17.03
N GLN A 370 5.67 -23.41 -16.84
CA GLN A 370 6.30 -23.22 -15.54
C GLN A 370 6.84 -21.80 -15.39
N SER A 371 6.77 -21.27 -14.17
CA SER A 371 7.40 -20.02 -13.79
C SER A 371 7.92 -20.14 -12.36
N LEU A 372 9.18 -19.74 -12.15
CA LEU A 372 9.83 -19.72 -10.86
C LEU A 372 10.38 -18.32 -10.59
N MET A 373 10.14 -17.82 -9.40
CA MET A 373 10.83 -16.65 -8.85
C MET A 373 11.23 -16.92 -7.41
N THR A 374 12.29 -16.26 -6.97
CA THR A 374 12.81 -16.37 -5.61
C THR A 374 12.84 -14.99 -4.96
N LYS A 375 12.69 -14.96 -3.63
CA LYS A 375 12.76 -13.75 -2.81
C LYS A 375 13.27 -14.13 -1.43
N GLY A 376 14.44 -13.62 -1.08
CA GLY A 376 15.14 -14.00 0.16
C GLY A 376 15.29 -15.52 0.25
N ASP A 377 14.74 -16.10 1.31
CA ASP A 377 14.93 -17.50 1.68
C ASP A 377 13.91 -18.45 1.04
N ILE A 378 13.00 -17.95 0.19
CA ILE A 378 11.98 -18.79 -0.47
C ILE A 378 12.01 -18.70 -2.00
N GLY A 379 11.60 -19.79 -2.63
CA GLY A 379 11.24 -19.88 -4.04
C GLY A 379 9.77 -20.23 -4.18
N TYR A 380 9.14 -19.70 -5.22
CA TYR A 380 7.77 -20.01 -5.58
C TYR A 380 7.74 -20.50 -7.02
N LEU A 381 7.32 -21.74 -7.23
CA LEU A 381 7.16 -22.37 -8.52
C LEU A 381 5.66 -22.55 -8.79
N VAL A 382 5.21 -22.04 -9.93
CA VAL A 382 3.88 -22.32 -10.49
C VAL A 382 4.09 -23.18 -11.72
N MET A 383 3.42 -24.32 -11.80
CA MET A 383 3.55 -25.24 -12.92
C MET A 383 2.20 -25.81 -13.36
N ASP A 384 2.05 -26.02 -14.66
CA ASP A 384 0.88 -26.64 -15.28
C ASP A 384 1.27 -28.01 -15.84
N VAL A 385 0.51 -29.04 -15.47
CA VAL A 385 0.67 -30.42 -15.96
C VAL A 385 -0.65 -30.99 -16.47
N ASP A 386 -0.60 -32.16 -17.10
CA ASP A 386 -1.80 -32.86 -17.51
C ASP A 386 -2.67 -33.27 -16.32
N ALA A 387 -4.00 -33.15 -16.48
CA ALA A 387 -4.98 -33.42 -15.44
C ALA A 387 -4.81 -34.81 -14.80
N SER A 388 -4.51 -35.81 -15.62
CA SER A 388 -4.31 -37.21 -15.21
C SER A 388 -3.10 -37.42 -14.29
N ALA A 389 -2.14 -36.49 -14.29
CA ALA A 389 -0.88 -36.60 -13.55
C ALA A 389 -0.85 -35.72 -12.28
N SER A 390 -1.93 -34.99 -12.00
CA SER A 390 -1.94 -33.93 -10.98
C SER A 390 -1.74 -34.43 -9.54
N GLN A 391 -2.37 -35.53 -9.14
CA GLN A 391 -2.22 -36.08 -7.79
C GLN A 391 -0.81 -36.63 -7.57
N GLU A 392 -0.28 -37.37 -8.55
CA GLU A 392 1.08 -37.89 -8.52
C GLU A 392 2.12 -36.76 -8.46
N ALA A 393 1.93 -35.72 -9.28
CA ALA A 393 2.76 -34.52 -9.24
C ALA A 393 2.74 -33.81 -7.88
N LEU A 394 1.58 -33.74 -7.21
CA LEU A 394 1.47 -33.17 -5.87
C LEU A 394 2.24 -33.99 -4.83
N ASP A 395 2.08 -35.30 -4.86
CA ASP A 395 2.74 -36.21 -3.90
C ASP A 395 4.27 -36.11 -4.05
N MET A 396 4.78 -36.14 -5.28
CA MET A 396 6.21 -35.95 -5.56
C MET A 396 6.74 -34.60 -5.06
N LEU A 397 6.01 -33.52 -5.31
CA LEU A 397 6.43 -32.19 -4.88
C LEU A 397 6.47 -32.06 -3.35
N ASN A 398 5.62 -32.77 -2.61
CA ASN A 398 5.67 -32.80 -1.15
C ASN A 398 6.92 -33.47 -0.60
N GLU A 399 7.49 -34.44 -1.32
CA GLU A 399 8.70 -35.17 -0.93
C GLU A 399 10.00 -34.40 -1.23
N VAL A 400 9.93 -33.34 -2.04
CA VAL A 400 11.10 -32.54 -2.38
C VAL A 400 11.67 -31.87 -1.12
N GLU A 401 12.94 -32.13 -0.84
CA GLU A 401 13.66 -31.50 0.27
C GLU A 401 13.58 -29.97 0.18
N GLY A 402 13.21 -29.33 1.30
CA GLY A 402 13.05 -27.88 1.38
C GLY A 402 11.65 -27.40 1.01
N THR A 403 10.71 -28.28 0.64
CA THR A 403 9.30 -27.93 0.45
C THR A 403 8.72 -27.32 1.72
N ILE A 404 8.05 -26.17 1.54
CA ILE A 404 7.31 -25.46 2.59
C ILE A 404 5.82 -25.77 2.44
N ARG A 405 5.29 -25.71 1.21
CA ARG A 405 3.88 -25.94 0.93
C ARG A 405 3.64 -26.29 -0.53
N VAL A 406 2.70 -27.21 -0.77
CA VAL A 406 2.25 -27.57 -2.12
C VAL A 406 0.73 -27.52 -2.20
N ARG A 407 0.18 -27.11 -3.35
CA ARG A 407 -1.27 -27.08 -3.58
C ARG A 407 -1.60 -27.34 -5.05
N ILE A 408 -2.69 -28.07 -5.31
CA ILE A 408 -3.35 -28.15 -6.61
C ILE A 408 -4.55 -27.18 -6.64
N LEU A 409 -4.74 -26.45 -7.73
CA LEU A 409 -5.82 -25.46 -7.86
C LEU A 409 -7.04 -25.94 -8.62
N PHE A 410 -6.85 -26.53 -9.79
CA PHE A 410 -7.90 -27.01 -10.68
C PHE A 410 -7.37 -28.16 -11.51
#